data_AF-A0A925K7X4-F1
#
_entry.id   AF-A0A925K7X4-F1
#
_cell.length_a   1.000
_cell.length_b   1.000
_cell.length_c   1.000
_cell.angle_alpha   90.00
_cell.angle_beta   90.00
_cell.angle_gamma   90.00
#
_symmetry.space_group_name_H-M   'P 1'
#
loop_
_entity.id
_entity.type
_entity.pdbx_description
1 polymer ?
#
loop_
_entity_poly.entity_id
_entity_poly.type
_entity_poly.pdbx_seq_one_letter_code
_entity_poly.pdbx_strand_id
1 'polypeptide(L)'
;MINSMLLKRYWFIVFPEAPYGPKNFGATAYSIEHAQALITKALISHGLQVLIPNWNDNNIEVIENIDIRLLDQGHVIPNMGMVTFEGVWFPWLKM
;
A
#
# COMPACT_ATOMS: atom_id res chain seq x y z
N MET A 1 5.72 7.72 28.37
CA MET A 1 5.26 8.43 27.17
C MET A 1 4.46 7.45 26.34
N ILE A 2 3.14 7.64 26.20
CA ILE A 2 2.37 6.86 25.24
C ILE A 2 2.67 7.53 23.90
N ASN A 3 3.54 6.93 23.10
CA ASN A 3 3.76 7.36 21.73
C ASN A 3 2.43 7.12 21.01
N SER A 4 1.63 8.16 20.77
CA SER A 4 0.34 8.00 20.09
C SER A 4 0.64 7.58 18.65
N MET A 5 0.49 6.29 18.36
CA MET A 5 0.66 5.79 17.00
C MET A 5 -0.53 6.28 16.18
N LEU A 6 -0.32 7.33 15.39
CA LEU A 6 -1.30 7.82 14.42
C LEU A 6 -1.24 6.96 13.17
N LEU A 7 -2.40 6.74 12.54
CA LEU A 7 -2.45 6.08 11.24
C LEU A 7 -1.74 6.93 10.18
N LYS A 8 -0.96 6.25 9.33
CA LYS A 8 -0.22 6.84 8.21
C LYS A 8 -0.61 6.14 6.92
N ARG A 9 -0.57 6.87 5.81
CA ARG A 9 -0.81 6.34 4.46
C ARG A 9 0.52 5.91 3.85
N TYR A 10 0.65 4.65 3.53
CA TYR A 10 1.82 4.06 2.90
C TYR A 10 1.52 3.74 1.44
N TRP A 11 2.47 4.06 0.56
CA TRP A 11 2.46 3.67 -0.83
C TRP A 11 3.74 2.90 -1.15
N PHE A 12 3.60 1.63 -1.51
CA PHE A 12 4.70 0.74 -1.85
C PHE A 12 4.84 0.66 -3.36
N ILE A 13 5.98 1.14 -3.86
CA ILE A 13 6.36 1.15 -5.26
C ILE A 13 7.07 -0.17 -5.55
N VAL A 14 6.36 -1.10 -6.18
CA VAL A 14 6.89 -2.40 -6.60
C VAL A 14 7.29 -2.37 -8.07
N PHE A 15 6.69 -1.46 -8.85
CA PHE A 15 6.95 -1.26 -10.27
C PHE A 15 7.45 0.18 -10.50
N PRO A 16 8.77 0.41 -10.46
CA PRO A 16 9.36 1.75 -10.50
C PRO A 16 9.17 2.47 -11.84
N GLU A 17 8.84 1.76 -12.92
CA GLU A 17 8.52 2.37 -14.21
C GLU A 17 7.23 3.21 -14.19
N ALA A 18 6.35 2.97 -13.21
CA ALA A 18 5.11 3.70 -13.01
C ALA A 18 4.88 3.89 -11.50
N PRO A 19 5.65 4.74 -10.82
CA PRO A 19 5.71 4.79 -9.35
C PRO A 19 4.38 5.19 -8.69
N TYR A 20 3.51 5.88 -9.42
CA TYR A 20 2.18 6.29 -8.94
C TYR A 20 1.03 5.52 -9.62
N GLY A 21 1.38 4.47 -10.39
CA GLY A 21 0.47 3.71 -11.23
C GLY A 21 -0.19 2.50 -10.55
N PRO A 22 -1.04 1.77 -11.28
CA PRO A 22 -1.98 0.79 -10.73
C PRO A 22 -1.35 -0.56 -10.32
N LYS A 23 -0.06 -0.77 -10.54
CA LYS A 23 0.63 -2.02 -10.17
C LYS A 23 1.26 -1.97 -8.76
N ASN A 24 1.10 -0.86 -8.06
CA ASN A 24 1.65 -0.60 -6.74
C ASN A 24 0.58 -0.78 -5.66
N PHE A 25 0.97 -0.65 -4.39
CA PHE A 25 0.10 -0.99 -3.25
C PHE A 25 -0.03 0.17 -2.27
N GLY A 26 -1.26 0.40 -1.81
CA GLY A 26 -1.61 1.41 -0.83
C GLY A 26 -2.22 0.79 0.42
N ALA A 27 -1.68 1.14 1.59
CA ALA A 27 -2.23 0.73 2.87
C ALA A 27 -2.17 1.86 3.89
N THR A 28 -3.12 1.87 4.82
CA THR A 28 -3.10 2.77 5.97
C THR A 28 -2.86 1.93 7.22
N ALA A 29 -1.83 2.30 7.99
CA ALA A 29 -1.37 1.50 9.13
C ALA A 29 -0.59 2.36 10.13
N TYR A 30 -0.23 1.77 11.27
CA TYR A 30 0.56 2.42 12.32
C TYR A 30 2.08 2.42 12.06
N SER A 31 2.57 1.50 11.22
CA SER A 31 3.99 1.41 10.83
C SER A 31 4.14 0.78 9.44
N ILE A 32 5.35 0.81 8.89
CA ILE A 32 5.68 0.17 7.61
C ILE A 32 5.47 -1.35 7.72
N GLU A 33 5.96 -1.98 8.78
CA GLU A 33 5.86 -3.43 9.00
C GLU A 33 4.40 -3.87 9.12
N HIS A 34 3.58 -3.04 9.76
CA HIS A 34 2.15 -3.29 9.84
C HIS A 34 1.47 -3.19 8.46
N ALA A 35 1.81 -2.15 7.68
CA ALA A 35 1.31 -2.00 6.32
C ALA A 35 1.73 -3.18 5.41
N GLN A 36 2.98 -3.62 5.52
CA GLN A 36 3.51 -4.80 4.84
C GLN A 36 2.72 -6.07 5.19
N ALA A 37 2.44 -6.29 6.48
CA ALA A 37 1.66 -7.44 6.94
C ALA A 37 0.21 -7.42 6.39
N LEU A 38 -0.43 -6.25 6.36
CA LEU A 38 -1.77 -6.07 5.78
C LEU A 38 -1.78 -6.40 4.28
N ILE A 39 -0.81 -5.89 3.52
CA ILE A 39 -0.69 -6.16 2.08
C ILE A 39 -0.36 -7.64 1.83
N THR A 40 0.59 -8.22 2.56
CA THR A 40 0.93 -9.65 2.43
C THR A 40 -0.28 -10.53 2.70
N LYS A 41 -1.06 -10.24 3.74
CA LYS A 41 -2.30 -10.98 4.04
C LYS A 41 -3.30 -10.90 2.88
N ALA A 42 -3.51 -9.70 2.32
CA ALA A 42 -4.40 -9.51 1.18
C ALA A 42 -3.89 -10.23 -0.09
N LEU A 43 -2.59 -10.19 -0.37
CA LEU A 43 -2.01 -10.92 -1.49
C LEU A 43 -2.20 -12.43 -1.34
N ILE A 44 -1.96 -12.98 -0.15
CA ILE A 44 -2.17 -14.41 0.13
C ILE A 44 -3.64 -14.80 -0.06
N SER A 45 -4.60 -14.01 0.43
CA SER A 45 -6.03 -14.33 0.30
C SER A 45 -6.52 -14.36 -1.15
N HIS A 46 -5.81 -13.69 -2.06
CA HIS A 46 -6.13 -13.68 -3.49
C HIS A 46 -5.17 -14.53 -4.35
N GLY A 47 -4.23 -15.27 -3.75
CA GLY A 47 -3.25 -16.08 -4.47
C GLY A 47 -2.22 -15.27 -5.28
N LEU A 48 -1.96 -14.03 -4.85
CA LEU A 48 -1.09 -13.04 -5.50
C LEU A 48 0.23 -12.81 -4.76
N GLN A 49 0.61 -13.67 -3.81
CA GLN A 49 1.83 -13.51 -3.00
C GLN A 49 3.13 -13.46 -3.81
N VAL A 50 3.11 -13.95 -5.06
CA VAL A 50 4.26 -13.87 -5.98
C VAL A 50 4.61 -12.43 -6.40
N LEU A 51 3.67 -11.48 -6.28
CA LEU A 51 3.90 -10.08 -6.64
C LEU A 51 4.88 -9.38 -5.70
N ILE A 52 4.96 -9.83 -4.44
CA ILE A 52 5.89 -9.32 -3.44
C ILE A 52 6.46 -10.53 -2.67
N PRO A 53 7.46 -11.23 -3.22
CA PRO A 53 8.01 -12.43 -2.57
C PRO A 53 8.84 -12.09 -1.34
N ASN A 54 9.45 -10.89 -1.29
CA ASN A 54 10.26 -10.42 -0.19
C ASN A 54 10.22 -8.88 -0.11
N TRP A 55 9.86 -8.34 1.05
CA TRP A 55 9.86 -6.90 1.30
C TRP A 55 11.26 -6.26 1.37
N ASN A 56 12.31 -7.07 1.55
CA ASN A 56 13.71 -6.62 1.56
C ASN A 56 14.34 -6.59 0.15
N ASP A 57 13.55 -6.76 -0.92
CA ASP A 57 14.04 -6.55 -2.27
C ASP A 57 14.38 -5.06 -2.46
N ASN A 58 15.60 -4.78 -2.93
CA ASN A 58 16.10 -3.41 -3.13
C ASN A 58 15.27 -2.60 -4.15
N ASN A 59 14.35 -3.24 -4.87
CA ASN A 59 13.49 -2.59 -5.86
C ASN A 59 12.15 -2.07 -5.28
N ILE A 60 11.85 -2.31 -3.99
CA ILE A 60 10.62 -1.82 -3.36
C ILE A 60 10.91 -0.53 -2.61
N GLU A 61 10.40 0.58 -3.12
CA GLU A 61 10.41 1.85 -2.41
C GLU A 61 9.10 2.05 -1.64
N VAL A 62 9.14 2.83 -0.55
CA VAL A 62 7.96 3.17 0.23
C VAL A 62 7.86 4.68 0.47
N ILE A 63 6.69 5.23 0.20
CA ILE A 63 6.36 6.62 0.54
C ILE A 63 5.43 6.62 1.75
N GLU A 64 5.94 7.10 2.88
CA GLU A 64 5.14 7.35 4.08
C GLU A 64 4.39 8.68 3.97
N ASN A 65 3.13 8.70 4.43
CA ASN A 65 2.22 9.84 4.34
C ASN A 65 2.03 10.36 2.90
N ILE A 66 1.88 9.45 1.95
CA ILE A 66 1.67 9.77 0.54
C ILE A 66 0.52 10.79 0.37
N ASP A 67 0.79 11.82 -0.45
CA ASP A 67 -0.26 12.68 -0.98
C ASP A 67 -0.97 11.94 -2.12
N ILE A 68 -2.21 11.52 -1.87
CA ILE A 68 -3.01 10.76 -2.83
C ILE A 68 -3.22 11.51 -4.15
N ARG A 69 -3.10 12.84 -4.17
CA ARG A 69 -3.22 13.64 -5.40
C ARG A 69 -2.11 13.35 -6.42
N LEU A 70 -1.01 12.72 -5.99
CA LEU A 70 0.08 12.27 -6.85
C LEU A 70 -0.24 10.95 -7.57
N LEU A 71 -1.21 10.18 -7.06
CA LEU A 71 -1.57 8.88 -7.61
C LEU A 71 -2.25 9.03 -8.98
N ASP A 72 -2.18 7.97 -9.78
CA ASP A 72 -2.83 7.92 -11.08
C ASP A 72 -4.34 8.23 -10.97
N GLN A 73 -4.78 9.28 -11.67
CA GLN A 73 -6.14 9.80 -11.59
C GLN A 73 -7.15 8.99 -12.41
N GLY A 74 -6.68 8.12 -13.33
CA GLY A 74 -7.55 7.34 -14.22
C GLY A 74 -7.87 5.94 -13.71
N HIS A 75 -7.01 5.37 -12.87
CA HIS A 75 -7.08 3.99 -12.40
C HIS A 75 -6.92 3.88 -10.88
N VAL A 76 -5.94 4.54 -10.27
CA VAL A 76 -5.69 4.38 -8.82
C VAL A 76 -6.78 5.09 -8.02
N ILE A 77 -6.97 6.39 -8.23
CA ILE A 77 -7.96 7.20 -7.49
C ILE A 77 -9.39 6.66 -7.64
N PRO A 78 -9.88 6.24 -8.82
CA PRO A 78 -11.24 5.71 -8.95
C PRO A 78 -11.45 4.32 -8.31
N ASN A 79 -10.37 3.54 -8.13
CA ASN A 79 -10.46 2.15 -7.64
C ASN A 79 -9.80 1.94 -6.27
N MET A 80 -9.50 3.01 -5.54
CA MET A 80 -9.02 2.93 -4.16
C MET A 80 -10.17 2.93 -3.15
N GLY A 81 -9.95 2.29 -2.01
CA GLY A 81 -10.79 2.36 -0.82
C GLY A 81 -10.48 3.57 0.05
N MET A 82 -11.03 3.56 1.26
CA MET A 82 -10.86 4.65 2.21
C MET A 82 -9.46 4.67 2.83
N VAL A 83 -8.70 5.73 2.55
CA VAL A 83 -7.33 5.91 3.06
C VAL A 83 -7.25 6.36 4.52
N THR A 84 -8.39 6.62 5.16
CA THR A 84 -8.49 7.06 6.56
C THR A 84 -8.72 5.93 7.55
N PHE A 85 -9.00 4.72 7.05
CA PHE A 85 -9.17 3.52 7.87
C PHE A 85 -7.95 2.62 7.74
N GLU A 86 -7.66 1.88 8.81
CA GLU A 86 -6.63 0.85 8.79
C GLU A 86 -6.98 -0.23 7.76
N GLY A 87 -5.99 -0.62 6.95
CA GLY A 87 -6.17 -1.65 5.93
C GLY A 87 -5.53 -1.30 4.59
N VAL A 88 -5.61 -2.25 3.66
CA VAL A 88 -5.22 -2.05 2.26
C VAL A 88 -6.31 -1.22 1.58
N TRP A 89 -5.95 -0.07 1.04
CA TRP A 89 -6.87 0.78 0.28
C TRP A 89 -6.59 0.74 -1.22
N PHE A 90 -5.45 0.23 -1.68
CA PHE A 90 -5.24 -0.02 -3.11
C PHE A 90 -4.27 -1.20 -3.36
N PRO A 91 -4.53 -2.05 -4.38
CA PRO A 91 -5.81 -2.20 -5.06
C PRO A 91 -6.91 -2.51 -4.04
N TRP A 92 -8.11 -1.95 -4.23
CA TRP A 92 -9.25 -2.32 -3.37
C TRP A 92 -9.73 -3.71 -3.75
N LEU A 93 -8.98 -4.70 -3.27
CA LEU A 93 -9.38 -6.08 -3.25
C LEU A 93 -10.50 -6.16 -2.22
N LYS A 94 -11.74 -6.42 -2.65
CA LYS A 94 -12.83 -6.70 -1.72
C LYS A 94 -12.42 -7.91 -0.89
N MET A 95 -11.97 -7.67 0.34
CA MET A 95 -11.78 -8.70 1.36
C MET A 95 -13.12 -9.23 1.85
#